data_AF-A0A926YFR7-F1
#
_entry.id   AF-A0A926YFR7-F1
#
_cell.length_a   1.000
_cell.length_b   1.000
_cell.length_c   1.000
_cell.angle_alpha   90.00
_cell.angle_beta   90.00
_cell.angle_gamma   90.00
#
_symmetry.space_group_name_H-M   'P 1'
#
loop_
_entity.id
_entity.type
_entity.pdbx_description
1 polymer ?
#
loop_
_entity_poly.entity_id
_entity_poly.type
_entity_poly.pdbx_seq_one_letter_code
_entity_poly.pdbx_strand_id
1 'polypeptide(L)'
;MTTTFDPNVNRHRDRGGRFTNPRRRRGSPGNPPPQPPQLSNKDLATLQRLLRDYTQGYLREKIILRAAHNIAKHHSKRGKDHLLEWTVFFLFLAALFVAYATPFNAPATTAATIAPATASASSVEPAVADESPSPESQRQLASKIVSYLTAKGWRFSQQAGEVTIVYLEGKNADGSDNDNAPDQFNDRRVVLTFKDGQPTIGGNWVATISPGDYYIKNKMNPKGTAFVRPGEYREGWTIGTHQGASSAPQEALVQAAPITVYRDNISADTGDFGINQHGGWDAPLNQVGNTSAGCLVGRTVEGHQEFMQMVKSDRRAQNSAFRFDTLIIPKGGF
;
A
#
# COMPACT_ATOMS: atom_id res chain seq x y z
N MET A 1 63.02 -19.78 -88.92
CA MET A 1 62.82 -19.34 -90.31
C MET A 1 61.40 -19.75 -90.65
N THR A 2 60.40 -18.88 -90.70
CA THR A 2 60.09 -17.66 -91.47
C THR A 2 58.88 -17.02 -90.73
N THR A 3 58.55 -15.72 -90.67
CA THR A 3 58.81 -14.53 -91.50
C THR A 3 58.27 -13.30 -90.75
N THR A 4 59.11 -12.26 -90.61
CA THR A 4 58.89 -10.81 -90.85
C THR A 4 57.73 -9.98 -90.25
N PHE A 5 58.16 -8.89 -89.58
CA PHE A 5 57.73 -7.46 -89.64
C PHE A 5 56.33 -7.00 -89.14
N ASP A 6 56.36 -6.33 -87.99
CA ASP A 6 55.58 -5.15 -87.52
C ASP A 6 55.65 -4.01 -88.59
N PRO A 7 54.80 -2.95 -88.72
CA PRO A 7 54.05 -2.26 -87.64
C PRO A 7 52.79 -1.40 -88.00
N ASN A 8 52.25 -0.74 -86.96
CA ASN A 8 51.94 0.71 -86.93
C ASN A 8 50.54 1.30 -87.30
N VAL A 9 50.32 2.47 -86.65
CA VAL A 9 49.46 3.63 -86.99
C VAL A 9 48.04 3.64 -86.37
N ASN A 10 47.73 4.31 -85.25
CA ASN A 10 47.75 5.76 -84.92
C ASN A 10 46.63 6.58 -85.63
N ARG A 11 45.75 7.26 -84.87
CA ARG A 11 45.40 8.71 -84.99
C ARG A 11 44.09 9.11 -84.30
N HIS A 12 44.26 10.07 -83.38
CA HIS A 12 43.51 11.33 -83.18
C HIS A 12 41.97 11.39 -83.32
N ARG A 13 41.31 11.94 -82.27
CA ARG A 13 40.69 13.28 -82.34
C ARG A 13 40.33 13.84 -80.95
N ASP A 14 40.15 15.16 -80.98
CA ASP A 14 40.20 16.15 -79.91
C ASP A 14 38.79 16.77 -79.66
N ARG A 15 38.64 17.45 -78.53
CA ARG A 15 37.62 18.48 -78.15
C ARG A 15 36.26 18.09 -77.53
N GLY A 16 36.14 18.41 -76.23
CA GLY A 16 35.30 19.53 -75.73
C GLY A 16 33.85 19.25 -75.31
N GLY A 17 33.54 19.35 -74.00
CA GLY A 17 32.15 19.41 -73.51
C GLY A 17 31.96 19.42 -71.98
N ARG A 18 31.87 20.63 -71.41
CA ARG A 18 31.08 21.11 -70.24
C ARG A 18 30.35 20.12 -69.28
N PHE A 19 30.46 20.43 -67.97
CA PHE A 19 29.53 20.17 -66.83
C PHE A 19 29.29 18.67 -66.48
N THR A 20 29.36 18.18 -65.24
CA THR A 20 28.99 18.69 -63.91
C THR A 20 29.81 17.99 -62.81
N ASN A 21 30.18 18.73 -61.77
CA ASN A 21 30.79 18.23 -60.54
C ASN A 21 29.84 17.20 -59.85
N PRO A 22 30.29 15.98 -59.48
CA PRO A 22 29.43 15.01 -58.81
C PRO A 22 28.99 15.58 -57.46
N ARG A 23 27.67 15.79 -57.32
CA ARG A 23 27.03 16.18 -56.06
C ARG A 23 27.46 15.20 -54.97
N ARG A 24 28.32 15.65 -54.04
CA ARG A 24 28.33 15.12 -52.68
C ARG A 24 26.90 15.21 -52.18
N ARG A 25 26.26 14.07 -51.91
CA ARG A 25 25.03 14.02 -51.11
C ARG A 25 25.36 14.65 -49.76
N ARG A 26 25.04 15.92 -49.58
CA ARG A 26 24.83 16.47 -48.24
C ARG A 26 23.66 15.67 -47.69
N GLY A 27 23.94 14.79 -46.72
CA GLY A 27 22.87 14.31 -45.86
C GLY A 27 22.18 15.55 -45.29
N SER A 28 20.86 15.64 -45.45
CA SER A 28 20.08 16.53 -44.59
C SER A 28 20.48 16.22 -43.15
N PRO A 29 20.67 17.23 -42.28
CA PRO A 29 20.74 16.96 -40.86
C PRO A 29 19.47 16.19 -40.52
N GLY A 30 19.65 14.93 -40.09
CA GLY A 30 18.53 14.11 -39.64
C GLY A 30 17.79 14.92 -38.58
N ASN A 31 16.46 14.99 -38.70
CA ASN A 31 15.66 15.58 -37.64
C ASN A 31 16.09 14.93 -36.32
N PRO A 32 16.31 15.71 -35.25
CA PRO A 32 16.63 15.14 -33.96
C PRO A 32 15.56 14.09 -33.61
N PRO A 33 15.94 13.00 -32.92
CA PRO A 33 15.00 11.97 -32.53
C PRO A 33 13.80 12.62 -31.83
N PRO A 34 12.57 12.14 -32.09
CA PRO A 34 11.38 12.71 -31.47
C PRO A 34 11.59 12.75 -29.96
N GLN A 35 11.40 13.94 -29.39
CA GLN A 35 11.47 14.13 -27.94
C GLN A 35 10.51 13.14 -27.28
N PRO A 36 10.91 12.47 -26.19
CA PRO A 36 10.03 11.55 -25.48
C PRO A 36 8.74 12.27 -25.11
N PRO A 37 7.57 11.60 -25.19
CA PRO A 37 6.30 12.22 -24.88
C PRO A 37 6.34 12.81 -23.47
N GLN A 38 6.23 14.13 -23.39
CA GLN A 38 6.16 14.86 -22.14
C GLN A 38 4.80 14.55 -21.50
N LEU A 39 4.81 14.02 -20.28
CA LEU A 39 3.59 13.80 -19.51
C LEU A 39 2.86 15.13 -19.35
N SER A 40 1.53 15.11 -19.52
CA SER A 40 0.77 16.33 -19.28
C SER A 40 0.84 16.71 -17.80
N ASN A 41 0.64 17.99 -17.48
CA ASN A 41 0.55 18.45 -16.09
C ASN A 41 -0.53 17.69 -15.29
N LYS A 42 -1.57 17.19 -15.98
CA LYS A 42 -2.61 16.35 -15.38
C LYS A 42 -2.12 14.95 -15.04
N ASP A 43 -1.28 14.36 -15.89
CA ASP A 43 -0.67 13.05 -15.65
C ASP A 43 0.39 13.15 -14.55
N LEU A 44 1.17 14.23 -14.53
CA LEU A 44 2.10 14.55 -13.45
C LEU A 44 1.39 14.75 -12.11
N ALA A 45 0.29 15.50 -12.09
CA ALA A 45 -0.53 15.67 -10.87
C ALA A 45 -1.15 14.34 -10.41
N THR A 46 -1.56 13.48 -11.34
CA THR A 46 -2.08 12.14 -11.03
C THR A 46 -0.99 11.24 -10.45
N LEU A 47 0.20 11.26 -11.04
CA LEU A 47 1.37 10.54 -10.53
C LEU A 47 1.80 11.06 -9.15
N GLN A 48 1.84 12.37 -8.95
CA GLN A 48 2.13 12.98 -7.65
C GLN A 48 1.05 12.68 -6.59
N ARG A 49 -0.21 12.50 -6.98
CA ARG A 49 -1.26 12.03 -6.08
C ARG A 49 -1.03 10.57 -5.70
N LEU A 50 -0.81 9.71 -6.69
CA LEU A 50 -0.53 8.28 -6.48
C LEU A 50 0.76 8.04 -5.66
N LEU A 51 1.78 8.89 -5.84
CA LEU A 51 3.03 8.87 -5.09
C LEU A 51 2.91 9.48 -3.66
N ARG A 52 1.91 10.32 -3.40
CA ARG A 52 1.58 10.76 -2.04
C ARG A 52 0.76 9.70 -1.29
N ASP A 53 -0.12 9.01 -2.00
CA ASP A 53 -0.84 7.85 -1.45
C ASP A 53 0.11 6.65 -1.22
N TYR A 54 1.26 6.62 -1.91
CA TYR A 54 2.32 5.60 -1.82
C TYR A 54 3.09 5.58 -0.48
N THR A 55 3.07 6.66 0.32
CA THR A 55 3.62 6.62 1.69
C THR A 55 2.76 5.81 2.68
N GLN A 56 1.69 5.14 2.22
CA GLN A 56 0.81 4.29 3.04
C GLN A 56 0.76 2.82 2.59
N GLY A 57 1.92 2.20 2.37
CA GLY A 57 2.05 0.74 2.52
C GLY A 57 1.38 -0.17 1.47
N TYR A 58 1.21 0.26 0.21
CA TYR A 58 0.64 -0.61 -0.84
C TYR A 58 1.69 -1.39 -1.66
N LEU A 59 1.45 -2.68 -1.89
CA LEU A 59 2.26 -3.60 -2.70
C LEU A 59 2.58 -3.02 -4.10
N ARG A 60 3.88 -2.75 -4.31
CA ARG A 60 4.47 -2.07 -5.49
C ARG A 60 4.04 -2.63 -6.85
N GLU A 61 3.78 -3.92 -6.94
CA GLU A 61 3.54 -4.63 -8.20
C GLU A 61 2.15 -4.34 -8.82
N LYS A 62 1.10 -4.24 -8.00
CA LYS A 62 -0.27 -4.00 -8.48
C LYS A 62 -0.50 -2.56 -8.95
N ILE A 63 0.29 -1.61 -8.44
CA ILE A 63 0.21 -0.19 -8.83
C ILE A 63 0.85 0.04 -10.20
N ILE A 64 2.00 -0.58 -10.48
CA ILE A 64 2.65 -0.49 -11.80
C ILE A 64 1.73 -1.05 -12.89
N LEU A 65 1.09 -2.20 -12.62
CA LEU A 65 0.11 -2.79 -13.53
C LEU A 65 -1.11 -1.89 -13.75
N ARG A 66 -1.54 -1.11 -12.75
CA ARG A 66 -2.62 -0.12 -12.88
C ARG A 66 -2.25 1.14 -13.63
N ALA A 67 -1.06 1.67 -13.36
CA ALA A 67 -0.55 2.81 -14.11
C ALA A 67 -0.43 2.42 -15.59
N ALA A 68 0.15 1.25 -15.87
CA ALA A 68 0.21 0.68 -17.21
C ALA A 68 -1.18 0.47 -17.81
N HIS A 69 -2.13 -0.12 -17.07
CA HIS A 69 -3.50 -0.37 -17.56
C HIS A 69 -4.28 0.91 -17.84
N ASN A 70 -4.18 1.93 -16.98
CA ASN A 70 -4.89 3.20 -17.16
C ASN A 70 -4.31 4.04 -18.29
N ILE A 71 -2.98 4.05 -18.44
CA ILE A 71 -2.31 4.67 -19.59
C ILE A 71 -2.70 3.93 -20.87
N ALA A 72 -2.67 2.60 -20.87
CA ALA A 72 -3.12 1.77 -21.99
C ALA A 72 -4.56 2.08 -22.41
N LYS A 73 -5.47 2.24 -21.44
CA LYS A 73 -6.89 2.56 -21.68
C LYS A 73 -7.10 4.00 -22.15
N HIS A 74 -6.26 4.95 -21.72
CA HIS A 74 -6.33 6.33 -22.18
C HIS A 74 -5.81 6.47 -23.62
N HIS A 75 -4.79 5.67 -23.97
CA HIS A 75 -4.17 5.68 -25.30
C HIS A 75 -4.86 4.76 -26.31
N SER A 76 -5.60 3.72 -25.91
CA SER A 76 -6.38 2.88 -26.86
C SER A 76 -7.56 3.61 -27.51
N LYS A 77 -7.91 4.81 -27.01
CA LYS A 77 -8.85 5.73 -27.66
C LYS A 77 -8.23 6.54 -28.81
N ARG A 78 -6.91 6.50 -28.98
CA ARG A 78 -6.20 7.03 -30.16
C ARG A 78 -5.77 5.81 -31.00
N GLY A 79 -6.01 5.86 -32.31
CA GLY A 79 -5.97 4.69 -33.22
C GLY A 79 -4.65 3.91 -33.29
N LYS A 80 -4.67 2.81 -34.06
CA LYS A 80 -3.73 1.67 -34.07
C LYS A 80 -2.27 1.94 -34.53
N ASP A 81 -1.81 3.18 -34.66
CA ASP A 81 -0.55 3.47 -35.38
C ASP A 81 0.71 3.61 -34.51
N HIS A 82 0.65 3.23 -33.23
CA HIS A 82 1.69 3.56 -32.25
C HIS A 82 2.58 2.38 -31.79
N LEU A 83 2.69 1.29 -32.56
CA LEU A 83 3.44 0.08 -32.16
C LEU A 83 4.90 0.40 -31.70
N LEU A 84 5.54 1.37 -32.35
CA LEU A 84 6.90 1.81 -32.01
C LEU A 84 6.95 2.57 -30.67
N GLU A 85 5.96 3.41 -30.36
CA GLU A 85 5.86 4.12 -29.08
C GLU A 85 5.59 3.16 -27.93
N TRP A 86 4.77 2.12 -28.15
CA TRP A 86 4.54 1.05 -27.18
C TRP A 86 5.82 0.27 -26.88
N THR A 87 6.63 -0.03 -27.90
CA THR A 87 7.88 -0.77 -27.73
C THR A 87 8.91 0.06 -26.95
N VAL A 88 9.03 1.35 -27.28
CA VAL A 88 9.94 2.28 -26.58
C VAL A 88 9.48 2.52 -25.13
N PHE A 89 8.17 2.63 -24.89
CA PHE A 89 7.62 2.80 -23.53
C PHE A 89 7.82 1.57 -22.65
N PHE A 90 7.61 0.36 -23.18
CA PHE A 90 7.88 -0.87 -22.43
C PHE A 90 9.38 -1.11 -22.20
N LEU A 91 10.25 -0.75 -23.14
CA LEU A 91 11.70 -0.77 -22.94
C LEU A 91 12.15 0.26 -21.88
N PHE A 92 11.51 1.43 -21.81
CA PHE A 92 11.78 2.44 -20.79
C PHE A 92 11.32 2.00 -19.39
N LEU A 93 10.14 1.35 -19.30
CA LEU A 93 9.66 0.70 -18.07
C LEU A 93 10.57 -0.45 -17.62
N ALA A 94 11.05 -1.28 -18.55
CA ALA A 94 12.01 -2.34 -18.26
C ALA A 94 13.36 -1.77 -17.78
N ALA A 95 13.85 -0.68 -18.37
CA ALA A 95 15.07 0.00 -17.94
C ALA A 95 14.93 0.65 -16.54
N LEU A 96 13.76 1.21 -16.22
CA LEU A 96 13.43 1.71 -14.88
C LEU A 96 13.34 0.57 -13.86
N PHE A 97 12.85 -0.60 -14.26
CA PHE A 97 12.82 -1.80 -13.42
C PHE A 97 14.24 -2.32 -13.13
N VAL A 98 15.13 -2.36 -14.13
CA VAL A 98 16.54 -2.76 -13.96
C VAL A 98 17.35 -1.75 -13.15
N ALA A 99 17.13 -0.44 -13.35
CA ALA A 99 17.82 0.63 -12.62
C ALA A 99 17.43 0.72 -11.13
N TYR A 100 16.27 0.19 -10.74
CA TYR A 100 15.80 0.13 -9.34
C TYR A 100 15.84 -1.28 -8.73
N ALA A 101 16.23 -2.30 -9.50
CA ALA A 101 16.44 -3.67 -9.03
C ALA A 101 17.90 -3.98 -8.66
N THR A 102 18.83 -3.02 -8.78
CA THR A 102 20.19 -3.21 -8.26
C THR A 102 20.18 -3.05 -6.74
N PRO A 103 20.53 -4.09 -5.96
CA PRO A 103 20.74 -3.93 -4.54
C PRO A 103 21.91 -2.99 -4.29
N PHE A 104 21.78 -2.13 -3.29
CA PHE A 104 22.85 -1.29 -2.77
C PHE A 104 23.96 -2.21 -2.24
N ASN A 105 25.04 -2.37 -3.00
CA ASN A 105 26.22 -3.11 -2.58
C ASN A 105 26.92 -2.35 -1.44
N ALA A 106 26.78 -2.84 -0.20
CA ALA A 106 27.75 -2.59 0.86
C ALA A 106 28.87 -3.65 0.76
N PRO A 107 30.15 -3.30 1.02
CA PRO A 107 31.26 -4.22 0.81
C PRO A 107 31.25 -5.36 1.82
N ALA A 108 31.39 -6.59 1.32
CA ALA A 108 31.54 -7.81 2.10
C ALA A 108 33.00 -8.03 2.50
N THR A 109 33.24 -8.30 3.79
CA THR A 109 34.53 -8.79 4.30
C THR A 109 34.46 -10.30 4.49
N THR A 110 35.21 -11.02 3.63
CA THR A 110 35.85 -12.34 3.80
C THR A 110 35.06 -13.56 4.33
N ALA A 111 34.74 -14.43 3.37
CA ALA A 111 35.03 -15.87 3.27
C ALA A 111 35.14 -16.75 4.54
N ALA A 112 34.25 -17.75 4.63
CA ALA A 112 34.56 -19.05 5.20
C ALA A 112 33.82 -20.19 4.46
N THR A 113 34.63 -21.04 3.83
CA THR A 113 34.50 -22.43 3.35
C THR A 113 33.17 -23.18 3.46
N ILE A 114 32.76 -23.77 2.32
CA ILE A 114 31.64 -24.71 2.14
C ILE A 114 32.10 -26.16 2.37
N ALA A 115 31.29 -26.95 3.09
CA ALA A 115 31.23 -28.42 3.02
C ALA A 115 29.78 -28.90 3.29
N PRO A 116 29.35 -30.11 2.84
CA PRO A 116 28.08 -30.26 2.13
C PRO A 116 26.89 -30.76 2.95
N ALA A 117 25.73 -30.70 2.28
CA ALA A 117 24.37 -30.96 2.73
C ALA A 117 24.09 -32.32 3.40
N THR A 118 23.26 -32.27 4.44
CA THR A 118 22.30 -33.34 4.79
C THR A 118 20.95 -32.73 5.11
N ALA A 119 19.91 -33.42 4.68
CA ALA A 119 18.52 -32.96 4.68
C ALA A 119 17.83 -33.11 6.04
N SER A 120 16.90 -32.18 6.27
CA SER A 120 15.62 -32.35 6.97
C SER A 120 15.63 -32.61 8.49
N ALA A 121 15.20 -31.61 9.25
CA ALA A 121 13.95 -31.66 10.02
C ALA A 121 13.73 -30.34 10.79
N SER A 122 12.60 -29.68 10.50
CA SER A 122 11.77 -28.95 11.46
C SER A 122 12.48 -28.09 12.52
N SER A 123 12.82 -26.84 12.17
CA SER A 123 12.97 -25.78 13.19
C SER A 123 11.70 -24.94 13.19
N VAL A 124 10.89 -25.16 14.23
CA VAL A 124 9.81 -24.29 14.67
C VAL A 124 10.35 -22.86 14.72
N GLU A 125 9.76 -21.99 13.91
CA GLU A 125 9.96 -20.54 13.98
C GLU A 125 9.55 -20.05 15.38
N PRO A 126 10.34 -19.20 16.06
CA PRO A 126 10.06 -18.86 17.44
C PRO A 126 8.74 -18.08 17.49
N ALA A 127 7.81 -18.59 18.29
CA ALA A 127 6.63 -17.84 18.70
C ALA A 127 7.08 -16.45 19.18
N VAL A 128 6.58 -15.40 18.55
CA VAL A 128 6.74 -14.04 19.05
C VAL A 128 6.12 -14.04 20.45
N ALA A 129 6.98 -14.04 21.46
CA ALA A 129 6.58 -14.14 22.84
C ALA A 129 5.67 -12.96 23.19
N ASP A 130 4.59 -13.28 23.88
CA ASP A 130 3.57 -12.40 24.41
C ASP A 130 4.14 -11.57 25.59
N GLU A 131 5.28 -10.91 25.40
CA GLU A 131 5.81 -9.98 26.38
C GLU A 131 4.90 -8.74 26.39
N SER A 132 4.17 -8.59 27.49
CA SER A 132 3.40 -7.39 27.77
C SER A 132 4.31 -6.16 27.65
N PRO A 133 3.92 -5.13 26.88
CA PRO A 133 4.81 -4.02 26.56
C PRO A 133 5.20 -3.24 27.82
N SER A 134 6.47 -2.81 27.89
CA SER A 134 6.97 -2.08 29.07
C SER A 134 6.21 -0.76 29.28
N PRO A 135 6.08 -0.26 30.52
CA PRO A 135 5.43 1.04 30.78
C PRO A 135 6.06 2.20 30.00
N GLU A 136 7.36 2.13 29.74
CA GLU A 136 8.05 3.14 28.93
C GLU A 136 7.62 3.08 27.46
N SER A 137 7.58 1.89 26.86
CA SER A 137 7.12 1.72 25.48
C SER A 137 5.70 2.24 25.29
N GLN A 138 4.81 2.01 26.27
CA GLN A 138 3.44 2.52 26.21
C GLN A 138 3.37 4.05 26.30
N ARG A 139 4.20 4.69 27.13
CA ARG A 139 4.29 6.17 27.16
C ARG A 139 4.81 6.74 25.84
N GLN A 140 5.83 6.10 25.26
CA GLN A 140 6.37 6.50 23.96
C GLN A 140 5.33 6.33 22.85
N LEU A 141 4.61 5.21 22.84
CA LEU A 141 3.54 4.95 21.88
C LEU A 141 2.41 5.98 22.01
N ALA A 142 1.95 6.29 23.23
CA ALA A 142 0.94 7.33 23.47
C ALA A 142 1.38 8.68 22.88
N SER A 143 2.65 9.05 23.10
CA SER A 143 3.23 10.30 22.59
C SER A 143 3.31 10.32 21.07
N LYS A 144 3.69 9.20 20.43
CA LYS A 144 3.73 9.06 18.96
C LYS A 144 2.33 9.18 18.35
N ILE A 145 1.33 8.54 18.95
CA ILE A 145 -0.07 8.65 18.53
C ILE A 145 -0.51 10.12 18.58
N VAL A 146 -0.38 10.78 19.74
CA VAL A 146 -0.78 12.20 19.88
C VAL A 146 -0.06 13.10 18.89
N SER A 147 1.24 12.89 18.68
CA SER A 147 2.03 13.67 17.71
C SER A 147 1.48 13.49 16.30
N TYR A 148 1.17 12.26 15.90
CA TYR A 148 0.58 11.97 14.60
C TYR A 148 -0.79 12.62 14.43
N LEU A 149 -1.69 12.42 15.40
CA LEU A 149 -3.04 12.96 15.37
C LEU A 149 -3.03 14.49 15.28
N THR A 150 -2.15 15.14 16.06
CA THR A 150 -1.95 16.59 16.05
C THR A 150 -1.42 17.06 14.70
N ALA A 151 -0.40 16.40 14.15
CA ALA A 151 0.18 16.74 12.84
C ALA A 151 -0.83 16.57 11.69
N LYS A 152 -1.78 15.65 11.81
CA LYS A 152 -2.88 15.46 10.86
C LYS A 152 -4.06 16.42 11.09
N GLY A 153 -4.11 17.11 12.22
CA GLY A 153 -5.25 17.94 12.61
C GLY A 153 -6.51 17.11 12.89
N TRP A 154 -6.37 15.85 13.30
CA TRP A 154 -7.51 14.98 13.63
C TRP A 154 -8.04 15.28 15.02
N ARG A 155 -9.35 15.15 15.21
CA ARG A 155 -10.01 15.37 16.50
C ARG A 155 -9.78 14.17 17.41
N PHE A 156 -9.32 14.44 18.63
CA PHE A 156 -9.27 13.48 19.73
C PHE A 156 -9.54 14.21 21.05
N SER A 157 -10.02 13.47 22.06
CA SER A 157 -10.26 14.07 23.37
C SER A 157 -8.99 14.10 24.21
N GLN A 158 -8.81 15.23 24.90
CA GLN A 158 -7.77 15.41 25.93
C GLN A 158 -8.38 15.57 27.33
N GLN A 159 -9.70 15.41 27.45
CA GLN A 159 -10.42 15.59 28.70
C GLN A 159 -10.31 14.32 29.56
N ALA A 160 -10.11 14.51 30.87
CA ALA A 160 -10.13 13.40 31.81
C ALA A 160 -11.50 12.70 31.78
N GLY A 161 -11.50 11.37 31.79
CA GLY A 161 -12.73 10.56 31.73
C GLY A 161 -13.35 10.44 30.33
N GLU A 162 -12.65 10.89 29.29
CA GLU A 162 -13.02 10.65 27.90
C GLU A 162 -11.99 9.76 27.21
N VAL A 163 -12.45 8.91 26.30
CA VAL A 163 -11.61 8.02 25.51
C VAL A 163 -11.53 8.46 24.06
N THR A 164 -10.41 8.15 23.42
CA THR A 164 -10.26 8.20 21.96
C THR A 164 -9.87 6.81 21.48
N ILE A 165 -10.62 6.28 20.51
CA ILE A 165 -10.36 4.96 19.93
C ILE A 165 -9.43 5.13 18.74
N VAL A 166 -8.30 4.42 18.77
CA VAL A 166 -7.28 4.48 17.74
C VAL A 166 -6.93 3.06 17.29
N TYR A 167 -6.97 2.79 15.99
CA TYR A 167 -6.37 1.59 15.41
C TYR A 167 -5.02 1.93 14.79
N LEU A 168 -4.05 1.05 14.96
CA LEU A 168 -2.72 1.16 14.38
C LEU A 168 -2.52 -0.01 13.43
N GLU A 169 -2.43 0.27 12.13
CA GLU A 169 -2.23 -0.75 11.11
C GLU A 169 -0.76 -1.22 11.09
N GLY A 170 -0.55 -2.54 11.13
CA GLY A 170 0.75 -3.18 11.02
C GLY A 170 1.71 -2.84 12.16
N LYS A 171 1.22 -2.78 13.41
CA LYS A 171 2.01 -2.45 14.61
C LYS A 171 2.02 -3.55 15.66
N ASN A 172 3.16 -3.73 16.31
CA ASN A 172 3.30 -4.53 17.52
C ASN A 172 2.85 -3.74 18.77
N ALA A 173 2.78 -4.42 19.93
CA ALA A 173 2.29 -3.83 21.16
C ALA A 173 3.12 -2.62 21.67
N ASP A 174 4.42 -2.60 21.37
CA ASP A 174 5.36 -1.52 21.69
C ASP A 174 5.35 -0.36 20.67
N GLY A 175 4.59 -0.49 19.57
CA GLY A 175 4.51 0.49 18.50
C GLY A 175 5.54 0.32 17.38
N SER A 176 6.37 -0.72 17.41
CA SER A 176 7.22 -1.10 16.27
C SER A 176 6.39 -1.62 15.09
N ASP A 177 6.89 -1.49 13.87
CA ASP A 177 6.24 -2.04 12.68
C ASP A 177 6.35 -3.57 12.63
N ASN A 178 5.35 -4.22 12.05
CA ASN A 178 5.43 -5.62 11.60
C ASN A 178 5.25 -5.72 10.07
N ASP A 179 5.26 -6.95 9.56
CA ASP A 179 5.17 -7.23 8.13
C ASP A 179 3.80 -6.87 7.52
N ASN A 180 2.77 -6.65 8.35
CA ASN A 180 1.37 -6.47 7.94
C ASN A 180 0.88 -7.58 7.01
N ALA A 181 1.23 -8.84 7.32
CA ALA A 181 0.78 -10.01 6.59
C ALA A 181 -0.77 -10.09 6.48
N PRO A 182 -1.32 -10.51 5.32
CA PRO A 182 -2.76 -10.68 5.16
C PRO A 182 -3.29 -11.82 6.04
N ASP A 183 -4.58 -11.76 6.37
CA ASP A 183 -5.30 -12.76 7.17
C ASP A 183 -4.75 -12.97 8.59
N GLN A 184 -4.08 -11.97 9.17
CA GLN A 184 -3.58 -12.03 10.54
C GLN A 184 -4.14 -10.90 11.42
N PHE A 185 -4.15 -11.14 12.72
CA PHE A 185 -4.36 -10.10 13.72
C PHE A 185 -3.01 -9.46 14.06
N ASN A 186 -2.58 -8.53 13.21
CA ASN A 186 -1.29 -7.83 13.28
C ASN A 186 -1.44 -6.30 13.42
N ASP A 187 -2.65 -5.84 13.73
CA ASP A 187 -2.94 -4.46 14.05
C ASP A 187 -3.13 -4.29 15.56
N ARG A 188 -3.16 -3.04 16.02
CA ARG A 188 -3.50 -2.71 17.41
C ARG A 188 -4.79 -1.95 17.50
N ARG A 189 -5.66 -2.32 18.43
CA ARG A 189 -6.78 -1.51 18.93
C ARG A 189 -6.34 -0.84 20.21
N VAL A 190 -6.30 0.48 20.23
CA VAL A 190 -5.80 1.29 21.34
C VAL A 190 -6.91 2.22 21.84
N VAL A 191 -7.06 2.28 23.16
CA VAL A 191 -7.82 3.32 23.83
C VAL A 191 -6.83 4.34 24.39
N LEU A 192 -6.83 5.53 23.80
CA LEU A 192 -6.05 6.68 24.26
C LEU A 192 -6.89 7.49 25.25
N THR A 193 -6.30 7.80 26.40
CA THR A 193 -6.88 8.64 27.45
C THR A 193 -5.89 9.73 27.84
N PHE A 194 -6.35 10.69 28.66
CA PHE A 194 -5.51 11.74 29.22
C PHE A 194 -5.63 11.75 30.74
N LYS A 195 -4.48 11.77 31.41
CA LYS A 195 -4.35 11.90 32.86
C LYS A 195 -3.40 13.06 33.16
N ASP A 196 -3.86 14.02 33.95
CA ASP A 196 -3.07 15.20 34.35
C ASP A 196 -2.46 15.94 33.13
N GLY A 197 -3.22 16.03 32.03
CA GLY A 197 -2.80 16.66 30.78
C GLY A 197 -1.83 15.83 29.92
N GLN A 198 -1.45 14.63 30.37
CA GLN A 198 -0.53 13.75 29.65
C GLN A 198 -1.27 12.58 28.99
N PRO A 199 -0.88 12.18 27.76
CA PRO A 199 -1.50 11.05 27.10
C PRO A 199 -1.09 9.72 27.74
N THR A 200 -2.07 8.84 27.91
CA THR A 200 -1.90 7.51 28.46
C THR A 200 -2.61 6.49 27.59
N ILE A 201 -2.02 5.30 27.44
CA ILE A 201 -2.73 4.15 26.86
C ILE A 201 -3.57 3.52 27.96
N GLY A 202 -4.89 3.65 27.84
CA GLY A 202 -5.85 2.99 28.73
C GLY A 202 -5.91 1.50 28.46
N GLY A 203 -5.86 1.11 27.17
CA GLY A 203 -5.79 -0.30 26.75
C GLY A 203 -5.23 -0.45 25.34
N ASN A 204 -4.63 -1.59 25.07
CA ASN A 204 -3.91 -1.87 23.83
C ASN A 204 -4.01 -3.37 23.52
N TRP A 205 -4.85 -3.74 22.55
CA TRP A 205 -5.17 -5.12 22.24
C TRP A 205 -4.78 -5.49 20.82
N VAL A 206 -4.43 -6.76 20.62
CA VAL A 206 -4.26 -7.37 19.30
C VAL A 206 -5.57 -7.25 18.52
N ALA A 207 -5.49 -6.77 17.28
CA ALA A 207 -6.65 -6.51 16.45
C ALA A 207 -6.35 -6.73 14.96
N THR A 208 -7.38 -6.56 14.13
CA THR A 208 -7.26 -6.39 12.68
C THR A 208 -8.22 -5.30 12.20
N ILE A 209 -7.78 -4.51 11.23
CA ILE A 209 -8.62 -3.60 10.43
C ILE A 209 -8.87 -4.16 9.02
N SER A 210 -8.26 -5.31 8.71
CA SER A 210 -8.33 -5.97 7.42
C SER A 210 -9.39 -7.08 7.43
N PRO A 211 -10.05 -7.33 6.28
CA PRO A 211 -10.90 -8.51 6.14
C PRO A 211 -10.06 -9.79 6.17
N GLY A 212 -10.67 -10.88 6.64
CA GLY A 212 -10.04 -12.19 6.56
C GLY A 212 -10.11 -12.80 5.16
N ASP A 213 -9.24 -13.77 4.91
CA ASP A 213 -9.05 -14.40 3.61
C ASP A 213 -10.32 -15.07 3.09
N TYR A 214 -11.19 -15.53 4.00
CA TYR A 214 -12.47 -16.10 3.65
C TYR A 214 -13.30 -15.13 2.79
N TYR A 215 -13.37 -13.86 3.18
CA TYR A 215 -14.19 -12.86 2.47
C TYR A 215 -13.49 -12.25 1.25
N ILE A 216 -12.18 -12.43 1.13
CA ILE A 216 -11.44 -12.16 -0.11
C ILE A 216 -11.83 -13.20 -1.18
N LYS A 217 -11.90 -14.47 -0.78
CA LYS A 217 -12.25 -15.60 -1.65
C LYS A 217 -13.76 -15.69 -1.91
N ASN A 218 -14.57 -15.37 -0.89
CA ASN A 218 -16.04 -15.45 -0.90
C ASN A 218 -16.64 -14.05 -0.74
N LYS A 219 -16.58 -13.25 -1.80
CA LYS A 219 -17.01 -11.85 -1.78
C LYS A 219 -18.50 -11.73 -1.49
N MET A 220 -18.85 -10.94 -0.47
CA MET A 220 -20.23 -10.61 -0.15
C MET A 220 -20.81 -9.48 -1.00
N ASN A 221 -19.94 -8.69 -1.63
CA ASN A 221 -20.32 -7.55 -2.46
C ASN A 221 -19.67 -7.66 -3.83
N PRO A 222 -20.42 -7.49 -4.95
CA PRO A 222 -19.88 -7.60 -6.30
C PRO A 222 -18.81 -6.55 -6.62
N LYS A 223 -18.77 -5.43 -5.88
CA LYS A 223 -17.72 -4.41 -6.02
C LYS A 223 -16.39 -4.85 -5.41
N GLY A 224 -16.39 -5.84 -4.51
CA GLY A 224 -15.20 -6.32 -3.81
C GLY A 224 -15.32 -6.36 -2.28
N THR A 225 -14.32 -6.97 -1.66
CA THR A 225 -14.19 -7.05 -0.19
C THR A 225 -13.87 -5.68 0.38
N ALA A 226 -14.45 -5.35 1.54
CA ALA A 226 -14.24 -4.06 2.20
C ALA A 226 -12.91 -4.06 2.98
N PHE A 227 -12.04 -3.11 2.67
CA PHE A 227 -10.89 -2.73 3.49
C PHE A 227 -11.17 -1.33 4.04
N VAL A 228 -11.27 -1.16 5.35
CA VAL A 228 -11.52 0.18 5.91
C VAL A 228 -10.36 1.10 5.54
N ARG A 229 -10.66 2.27 4.98
CA ARG A 229 -9.61 3.23 4.60
C ARG A 229 -9.02 3.84 5.88
N PRO A 230 -7.69 3.88 6.07
CA PRO A 230 -7.10 4.61 7.19
C PRO A 230 -7.48 6.10 7.17
N GLY A 231 -7.79 6.68 8.32
CA GLY A 231 -8.33 8.04 8.41
C GLY A 231 -9.04 8.36 9.73
N GLU A 232 -9.64 9.56 9.76
CA GLU A 232 -10.52 10.04 10.84
C GLU A 232 -11.99 9.73 10.49
N TYR A 233 -12.69 9.05 11.39
CA TYR A 233 -14.12 8.79 11.28
C TYR A 233 -14.84 9.38 12.48
N ARG A 234 -15.47 10.54 12.25
CA ARG A 234 -16.20 11.26 13.30
C ARG A 234 -17.56 10.64 13.52
N GLU A 235 -17.90 10.44 14.80
CA GLU A 235 -19.20 9.92 15.23
C GLU A 235 -19.59 8.62 14.50
N GLY A 236 -18.58 7.83 14.14
CA GLY A 236 -18.71 6.69 13.23
C GLY A 236 -19.37 5.48 13.87
N TRP A 237 -19.34 5.36 15.21
CA TRP A 237 -19.87 4.22 15.92
C TRP A 237 -20.60 4.60 17.21
N THR A 238 -21.53 3.75 17.65
CA THR A 238 -22.24 3.85 18.93
C THR A 238 -22.26 2.50 19.63
N ILE A 239 -22.49 2.47 20.95
CA ILE A 239 -22.61 1.21 21.70
C ILE A 239 -23.85 0.47 21.22
N GLY A 240 -23.70 -0.81 20.93
CA GLY A 240 -24.78 -1.70 20.50
C GLY A 240 -24.38 -3.16 20.58
N THR A 241 -25.06 -4.00 19.82
CA THR A 241 -24.81 -5.44 19.77
C THR A 241 -24.45 -5.85 18.35
N HIS A 242 -23.29 -6.49 18.20
CA HIS A 242 -22.95 -7.17 16.96
C HIS A 242 -23.70 -8.50 16.92
N GLN A 243 -24.53 -8.68 15.89
CA GLN A 243 -25.27 -9.91 15.61
C GLN A 243 -24.85 -10.43 14.24
N GLY A 244 -23.75 -11.19 14.20
CA GLY A 244 -23.35 -11.90 12.98
C GLY A 244 -24.27 -13.10 12.73
N ALA A 245 -24.44 -13.49 11.47
CA ALA A 245 -25.32 -14.61 11.10
C ALA A 245 -24.89 -15.97 11.69
N SER A 246 -23.66 -16.09 12.17
CA SER A 246 -23.08 -17.35 12.65
C SER A 246 -22.28 -17.19 13.95
N SER A 247 -22.41 -16.05 14.62
CA SER A 247 -21.69 -15.79 15.87
C SER A 247 -22.66 -15.40 16.98
N ALA A 248 -22.31 -15.78 18.21
CA ALA A 248 -23.08 -15.39 19.38
C ALA A 248 -23.13 -13.85 19.46
N PRO A 249 -24.30 -13.25 19.76
CA PRO A 249 -24.41 -11.82 19.98
C PRO A 249 -23.39 -11.36 21.02
N GLN A 250 -22.68 -10.29 20.72
CA GLN A 250 -21.76 -9.66 21.66
C GLN A 250 -21.93 -8.14 21.64
N GLU A 251 -21.74 -7.52 22.79
CA GLU A 251 -21.68 -6.06 22.87
C GLU A 251 -20.53 -5.55 21.97
N ALA A 252 -20.76 -4.46 21.27
CA ALA A 252 -19.84 -3.93 20.26
C ALA A 252 -20.05 -2.43 20.09
N LEU A 253 -19.13 -1.80 19.36
CA LEU A 253 -19.41 -0.53 18.73
C LEU A 253 -20.00 -0.78 17.35
N VAL A 254 -21.26 -0.44 17.14
CA VAL A 254 -21.96 -0.65 15.86
C VAL A 254 -21.83 0.57 14.96
N GLN A 255 -21.74 0.36 13.65
CA GLN A 255 -21.63 1.46 12.69
C GLN A 255 -22.82 2.41 12.86
N ALA A 256 -22.52 3.70 12.92
CA ALA A 256 -23.48 4.75 13.26
C ALA A 256 -23.44 5.90 12.24
N ALA A 257 -22.37 6.01 11.43
CA ALA A 257 -22.28 6.95 10.32
C ALA A 257 -21.59 6.30 9.10
N PRO A 258 -21.75 6.86 7.88
CA PRO A 258 -21.05 6.37 6.71
C PRO A 258 -19.53 6.38 6.89
N ILE A 259 -18.87 5.27 6.57
CA ILE A 259 -17.41 5.17 6.54
C ILE A 259 -16.92 4.88 5.13
N THR A 260 -15.63 5.08 4.88
CA THR A 260 -15.03 4.83 3.56
C THR A 260 -14.25 3.53 3.59
N VAL A 261 -14.50 2.67 2.61
CA VAL A 261 -13.74 1.45 2.38
C VAL A 261 -13.10 1.48 1.01
N TYR A 262 -11.98 0.79 0.84
CA TYR A 262 -11.50 0.38 -0.45
C TYR A 262 -12.07 -0.99 -0.79
N ARG A 263 -12.69 -1.09 -1.96
CA ARG A 263 -13.18 -2.37 -2.50
C ARG A 263 -12.09 -3.04 -3.31
N ASP A 264 -11.75 -4.29 -2.98
CA ASP A 264 -10.65 -5.06 -3.60
C ASP A 264 -9.33 -4.26 -3.69
N ASN A 265 -9.10 -3.33 -2.75
CA ASN A 265 -7.94 -2.42 -2.75
C ASN A 265 -7.90 -1.46 -3.96
N ILE A 266 -9.07 -1.08 -4.49
CA ILE A 266 -9.23 -0.35 -5.75
C ILE A 266 -9.91 1.00 -5.58
N SER A 267 -11.20 0.95 -5.28
CA SER A 267 -12.12 2.07 -5.41
C SER A 267 -12.66 2.39 -4.04
N ALA A 268 -12.64 3.68 -3.71
CA ALA A 268 -13.30 4.19 -2.53
C ALA A 268 -14.82 4.01 -2.69
N ASP A 269 -15.45 3.50 -1.64
CA ASP A 269 -16.90 3.32 -1.50
C ASP A 269 -17.26 3.81 -0.10
N THR A 270 -18.17 4.79 0.00
CA THR A 270 -18.54 5.40 1.27
C THR A 270 -20.01 5.13 1.55
N GLY A 271 -20.32 4.60 2.72
CA GLY A 271 -21.69 4.21 3.06
C GLY A 271 -21.82 3.53 4.40
N ASP A 272 -23.05 3.13 4.69
CA ASP A 272 -23.35 2.20 5.78
C ASP A 272 -23.17 0.76 5.27
N PHE A 273 -22.30 0.02 5.93
CA PHE A 273 -21.90 -1.33 5.55
C PHE A 273 -22.08 -2.33 6.69
N GLY A 274 -22.58 -1.91 7.86
CA GLY A 274 -22.58 -2.73 9.07
C GLY A 274 -21.18 -3.08 9.58
N ILE A 275 -20.19 -2.22 9.31
CA ILE A 275 -18.80 -2.40 9.74
C ILE A 275 -18.69 -2.02 11.22
N ASN A 276 -18.77 -3.03 12.08
CA ASN A 276 -18.77 -2.88 13.53
C ASN A 276 -17.34 -3.00 14.10
N GLN A 277 -17.17 -2.60 15.36
CA GLN A 277 -15.99 -2.93 16.16
C GLN A 277 -16.36 -3.99 17.21
N HIS A 278 -15.95 -5.23 16.98
CA HIS A 278 -16.37 -6.38 17.78
C HIS A 278 -15.19 -7.28 18.18
N GLY A 279 -15.45 -8.28 19.02
CA GLY A 279 -14.47 -9.29 19.43
C GLY A 279 -14.32 -10.40 18.39
N GLY A 280 -13.16 -11.04 18.37
CA GLY A 280 -12.78 -12.06 17.39
C GLY A 280 -12.99 -13.50 17.87
N TRP A 281 -13.68 -13.70 19.01
CA TRP A 281 -13.97 -15.01 19.59
C TRP A 281 -12.72 -15.91 19.76
N ASP A 282 -11.62 -15.30 20.20
CA ASP A 282 -10.34 -15.98 20.43
C ASP A 282 -9.78 -16.67 19.17
N ALA A 283 -10.09 -16.13 17.99
CA ALA A 283 -9.55 -16.60 16.72
C ALA A 283 -8.00 -16.67 16.76
N PRO A 284 -7.38 -17.61 16.01
CA PRO A 284 -5.93 -17.74 15.95
C PRO A 284 -5.27 -16.42 15.51
N LEU A 285 -4.11 -16.10 16.08
CA LEU A 285 -3.38 -14.88 15.76
C LEU A 285 -3.08 -14.75 14.25
N ASN A 286 -2.73 -15.87 13.63
CA ASN A 286 -2.36 -16.00 12.23
C ASN A 286 -3.56 -16.30 11.29
N GLN A 287 -4.79 -16.13 11.76
CA GLN A 287 -5.98 -16.43 10.96
C GLN A 287 -7.18 -15.56 11.36
N VAL A 288 -7.44 -14.48 10.60
CA VAL A 288 -8.69 -13.71 10.72
C VAL A 288 -9.86 -14.53 10.16
N GLY A 289 -9.66 -15.23 9.04
CA GLY A 289 -10.62 -16.19 8.49
C GLY A 289 -11.97 -15.55 8.16
N ASN A 290 -13.04 -16.08 8.74
CA ASN A 290 -14.41 -15.60 8.56
C ASN A 290 -14.86 -14.64 9.68
N THR A 291 -13.95 -14.19 10.54
CA THR A 291 -14.28 -13.30 11.66
C THR A 291 -14.54 -11.86 11.22
N SER A 292 -13.98 -11.43 10.08
CA SER A 292 -14.15 -10.06 9.57
C SER A 292 -14.35 -10.01 8.06
N ALA A 293 -15.50 -9.50 7.62
CA ALA A 293 -15.74 -9.10 6.23
C ALA A 293 -15.27 -7.66 5.91
N GLY A 294 -14.57 -7.02 6.86
CA GLY A 294 -14.21 -5.60 6.86
C GLY A 294 -14.56 -4.88 8.18
N CYS A 295 -15.03 -5.61 9.20
CA CYS A 295 -15.16 -5.11 10.57
C CYS A 295 -13.78 -4.81 11.19
N LEU A 296 -13.76 -3.92 12.18
CA LEU A 296 -12.58 -3.73 13.03
C LEU A 296 -12.67 -4.73 14.18
N VAL A 297 -11.73 -5.65 14.31
CA VAL A 297 -11.90 -6.79 15.23
C VAL A 297 -10.76 -6.87 16.22
N GLY A 298 -11.06 -6.80 17.52
CA GLY A 298 -10.11 -7.16 18.57
C GLY A 298 -10.12 -8.67 18.79
N ARG A 299 -8.96 -9.32 18.84
CA ARG A 299 -8.87 -10.79 18.71
C ARG A 299 -9.55 -11.57 19.84
N THR A 300 -9.17 -11.30 21.08
CA THR A 300 -9.60 -12.12 22.23
C THR A 300 -10.94 -11.67 22.80
N VAL A 301 -11.68 -12.60 23.39
CA VAL A 301 -12.95 -12.30 24.09
C VAL A 301 -12.69 -11.41 25.30
N GLU A 302 -11.69 -11.74 26.12
CA GLU A 302 -11.30 -10.96 27.30
C GLU A 302 -10.93 -9.52 26.92
N GLY A 303 -10.01 -9.34 25.95
CA GLY A 303 -9.60 -8.02 25.51
C GLY A 303 -10.74 -7.20 24.86
N HIS A 304 -11.76 -7.87 24.32
CA HIS A 304 -12.97 -7.21 23.84
C HIS A 304 -13.90 -6.77 24.97
N GLN A 305 -14.03 -7.57 26.02
CA GLN A 305 -14.78 -7.18 27.22
C GLN A 305 -14.13 -5.99 27.92
N GLU A 306 -12.80 -5.99 28.07
CA GLU A 306 -12.04 -4.87 28.62
C GLU A 306 -12.20 -3.59 27.77
N PHE A 307 -12.11 -3.73 26.44
CA PHE A 307 -12.34 -2.62 25.52
C PHE A 307 -13.74 -2.02 25.72
N MET A 308 -14.79 -2.84 25.76
CA MET A 308 -16.15 -2.36 25.95
C MET A 308 -16.36 -1.74 27.34
N GLN A 309 -15.72 -2.26 28.39
CA GLN A 309 -15.74 -1.66 29.72
C GLN A 309 -15.13 -0.25 29.71
N MET A 310 -14.00 -0.05 29.04
CA MET A 310 -13.36 1.28 28.91
C MET A 310 -14.18 2.24 28.06
N VAL A 311 -14.77 1.77 26.96
CA VAL A 311 -15.66 2.59 26.12
C VAL A 311 -16.87 3.06 26.92
N LYS A 312 -17.46 2.19 27.75
CA LYS A 312 -18.60 2.53 28.61
C LYS A 312 -18.26 3.41 29.80
N SER A 313 -17.00 3.44 30.24
CA SER A 313 -16.56 4.35 31.30
C SER A 313 -16.34 5.78 30.82
N ASP A 314 -16.37 6.02 29.50
CA ASP A 314 -16.39 7.38 28.95
C ASP A 314 -17.62 8.14 29.47
N ARG A 315 -17.37 9.29 30.09
CA ARG A 315 -18.44 10.12 30.68
C ARG A 315 -19.51 10.55 29.66
N ARG A 316 -19.17 10.62 28.37
CA ARG A 316 -20.09 11.00 27.28
C ARG A 316 -20.98 9.82 26.87
N ALA A 317 -20.52 8.58 27.06
CA ALA A 317 -21.28 7.37 26.76
C ALA A 317 -22.53 7.20 27.65
N GLN A 318 -22.63 7.96 28.74
CA GLN A 318 -23.83 8.03 29.58
C GLN A 318 -25.04 8.61 28.82
N ASN A 319 -24.79 9.35 27.74
CA ASN A 319 -25.81 9.74 26.78
C ASN A 319 -25.90 8.68 25.67
N SER A 320 -27.05 8.00 25.56
CA SER A 320 -27.27 6.96 24.55
C SER A 320 -27.22 7.47 23.10
N ALA A 321 -27.33 8.78 22.86
CA ALA A 321 -27.14 9.38 21.54
C ALA A 321 -25.67 9.63 21.19
N PHE A 322 -24.74 9.45 22.14
CA PHE A 322 -23.32 9.68 21.92
C PHE A 322 -22.75 8.70 20.89
N ARG A 323 -21.83 9.21 20.08
CA ARG A 323 -21.13 8.46 19.04
C ARG A 323 -19.65 8.71 19.17
N PHE A 324 -18.90 7.64 19.06
CA PHE A 324 -17.45 7.66 19.19
C PHE A 324 -16.81 8.01 17.86
N ASP A 325 -15.78 8.85 17.94
CA ASP A 325 -14.80 8.99 16.89
C ASP A 325 -13.90 7.74 16.89
N THR A 326 -13.45 7.31 15.71
CA THR A 326 -12.39 6.30 15.58
C THR A 326 -11.37 6.76 14.58
N LEU A 327 -10.11 6.64 14.96
CA LEU A 327 -8.95 7.11 14.21
C LEU A 327 -8.15 5.90 13.78
N ILE A 328 -7.83 5.80 12.50
CA ILE A 328 -7.07 4.66 11.95
C ILE A 328 -5.77 5.21 11.39
N ILE A 329 -4.67 4.93 12.10
CA ILE A 329 -3.33 5.30 11.67
C ILE A 329 -2.81 4.19 10.74
N PRO A 330 -2.47 4.52 9.49
CA PRO A 330 -2.00 3.55 8.50
C PRO A 330 -0.60 3.02 8.85
N LYS A 331 -0.23 1.91 8.23
CA LYS A 331 1.14 1.39 8.28
C LYS A 331 2.14 2.48 7.88
N GLY A 332 3.23 2.60 8.64
CA GLY A 332 4.24 3.64 8.44
C GLY A 332 3.80 5.04 8.88
N GLY A 333 2.72 5.16 9.66
CA GLY A 333 2.26 6.45 10.21
C GLY A 333 3.28 7.14 11.12
N PHE A 334 4.18 6.39 11.76
CA PHE A 334 5.32 6.88 12.53
C PHE A 334 6.27 5.74 12.90
#